data_AF-A0A7S2HTP7-F1
#
_entry.id   AF-A0A7S2HTP7-F1
#
_cell.length_a   1.000
_cell.length_b   1.000
_cell.length_c   1.000
_cell.angle_alpha   90.00
_cell.angle_beta   90.00
_cell.angle_gamma   90.00
#
_symmetry.space_group_name_H-M   'P 1'
#
loop_
_entity.id
_entity.type
_entity.pdbx_description
1 polymer ?
#
loop_
_entity_poly.entity_id
_entity_poly.type
_entity_poly.pdbx_seq_one_letter_code
_entity_poly.pdbx_strand_id
1 'polypeptide(L)'
;MLCAFHVGRRLAAQSKDPNGVSSWPCRTSVMALALAIDVAWGLLVFTRSKYAYNSVHPFTSWMPVLTFLYWRNATVWLRRRYLWLFAYLGRVTLETYILQFHVWMKTTGVNGSPKHLLVWIPNSFFLNFAIASMVYVLLSVRISQATGAIR
;
A
#
# COMPACT_ATOMS: atom_id res chain seq x y z
N MET A 1 1.19 9.83 -18.78
CA MET A 1 0.53 8.74 -19.57
C MET A 1 1.12 8.53 -20.97
N LEU A 2 1.70 9.55 -21.62
CA LEU A 2 2.24 9.46 -22.99
C LEU A 2 3.45 8.51 -23.16
N CYS A 3 4.39 8.45 -22.21
CA CYS A 3 5.55 7.55 -22.29
C CYS A 3 5.15 6.06 -22.24
N ALA A 4 4.11 5.71 -21.49
CA ALA A 4 3.62 4.34 -21.36
C ALA A 4 3.02 3.80 -22.68
N PHE A 5 2.41 4.69 -23.47
CA PHE A 5 1.82 4.39 -24.77
C PHE A 5 2.89 4.19 -25.85
N HIS A 6 3.94 5.00 -25.83
CA HIS A 6 5.05 4.88 -26.77
C HIS A 6 5.87 3.59 -26.55
N VAL A 7 6.10 3.20 -25.30
CA VAL A 7 6.74 1.91 -24.96
C VAL A 7 5.91 0.71 -25.42
N GLY A 8 4.58 0.78 -25.26
CA GLY A 8 3.67 -0.29 -25.73
C GLY A 8 3.73 -0.52 -27.24
N ARG A 9 3.82 0.56 -28.04
CA ARG A 9 4.00 0.46 -29.50
C ARG A 9 5.37 -0.12 -29.88
N ARG A 10 6.45 0.28 -29.18
CA ARG A 10 7.79 -0.27 -29.42
C ARG A 10 7.85 -1.77 -29.13
N LEU A 11 7.24 -2.24 -28.04
CA LEU A 11 7.16 -3.67 -27.72
C LEU A 11 6.33 -4.45 -28.75
N ALA A 12 5.24 -3.87 -29.26
CA ALA A 12 4.44 -4.48 -30.33
C ALA A 12 5.22 -4.55 -31.66
N ALA A 13 5.97 -3.51 -32.01
CA ALA A 13 6.86 -3.49 -33.17
C ALA A 13 8.00 -4.51 -33.05
N GLN A 14 8.60 -4.63 -31.85
CA GLN A 14 9.67 -5.58 -31.56
C GLN A 14 9.21 -7.04 -31.53
N SER A 15 7.92 -7.31 -31.30
CA SER A 15 7.34 -8.66 -31.44
C SER A 15 7.16 -9.13 -32.88
N LYS A 16 7.21 -8.20 -33.85
CA LYS A 16 7.01 -8.47 -35.28
C LYS A 16 8.31 -8.75 -36.05
N ASP A 17 9.46 -8.73 -35.37
CA ASP A 17 10.77 -8.93 -35.99
C ASP A 17 11.03 -10.44 -36.23
N PRO A 18 11.15 -10.89 -37.50
CA PRO A 18 11.27 -12.31 -37.84
C PRO A 18 12.59 -12.96 -37.37
N ASN A 19 13.61 -12.15 -37.03
CA ASN A 19 14.91 -12.63 -36.52
C ASN A 19 15.11 -12.37 -35.01
N GLY A 20 14.06 -11.94 -34.30
CA GLY A 20 14.15 -11.54 -32.91
C GLY A 20 14.22 -12.73 -31.94
N VAL A 21 15.36 -12.91 -31.27
CA VAL A 21 15.46 -13.81 -30.10
C VAL A 21 14.43 -13.36 -29.05
N SER A 22 13.54 -14.26 -28.62
CA SER A 22 12.49 -13.92 -27.67
C SER A 22 13.12 -13.50 -26.32
N SER A 23 12.96 -12.23 -25.94
CA SER A 23 13.46 -11.72 -24.63
C SER A 23 12.52 -12.03 -23.46
N TRP A 24 11.38 -12.65 -23.74
CA TRP A 24 10.37 -13.08 -22.76
C TRP A 24 10.92 -14.00 -21.67
N PRO A 25 11.65 -15.10 -21.96
CA PRO A 25 12.22 -15.98 -20.94
C PRO A 25 13.16 -15.25 -19.96
N CYS A 26 14.00 -14.34 -20.45
CA CYS A 26 14.89 -13.54 -19.62
C CYS A 26 14.12 -12.54 -18.73
N ARG A 27 13.06 -11.92 -19.26
CA ARG A 27 12.20 -11.03 -18.46
C ARG A 27 11.47 -11.81 -17.36
N THR A 28 10.92 -12.98 -17.69
CA THR A 28 10.21 -13.81 -16.72
C THR A 28 11.13 -14.38 -15.65
N SER A 29 12.37 -14.73 -16.00
CA SER A 29 13.35 -15.22 -15.01
C SER A 29 13.74 -14.12 -14.02
N VAL A 30 13.99 -12.89 -14.51
CA VAL A 30 14.28 -11.73 -13.65
C VAL A 30 13.08 -11.43 -12.73
N MET A 31 11.86 -11.49 -13.24
CA MET A 31 10.64 -11.30 -12.43
C MET A 31 10.51 -12.36 -11.34
N ALA A 32 10.74 -13.64 -11.68
CA ALA A 32 10.67 -14.74 -10.73
C ALA A 32 11.73 -14.60 -9.63
N LEU A 33 12.96 -14.24 -9.99
CA LEU A 33 14.05 -14.01 -9.03
C LEU A 33 13.74 -12.83 -8.09
N ALA A 34 13.25 -11.71 -8.63
CA ALA A 34 12.87 -10.55 -7.81
C ALA A 34 11.78 -10.91 -6.79
N LEU A 35 10.78 -11.71 -7.21
CA LEU A 35 9.73 -12.18 -6.31
C LEU A 35 10.26 -13.17 -5.26
N ALA A 36 11.14 -14.08 -5.64
CA ALA A 36 11.74 -15.04 -4.71
C ALA A 36 12.56 -14.33 -3.63
N ILE A 37 13.33 -13.29 -4.00
CA ILE A 37 14.08 -12.45 -3.05
C ILE A 37 13.13 -11.75 -2.08
N ASP A 38 12.04 -11.18 -2.57
CA ASP A 38 11.04 -10.49 -1.75
C ASP A 38 10.31 -11.43 -0.79
N VAL A 39 9.94 -12.63 -1.25
CA VAL A 39 9.35 -13.68 -0.42
C VAL A 39 10.34 -14.14 0.65
N ALA A 40 11.60 -14.37 0.29
CA ALA A 40 12.64 -14.71 1.26
C ALA A 40 12.82 -13.60 2.30
N TRP A 41 12.83 -12.34 1.88
CA TRP A 41 12.88 -11.19 2.78
C TRP A 41 11.66 -11.17 3.72
N GLY A 42 10.45 -11.39 3.21
CA GLY A 42 9.24 -11.47 4.03
C GLY A 42 9.32 -12.59 5.06
N LEU A 43 9.78 -13.77 4.67
CA LEU A 43 9.91 -14.90 5.58
C LEU A 43 11.03 -14.74 6.62
N LEU A 44 12.12 -14.05 6.28
CA LEU A 44 13.30 -13.95 7.14
C LEU A 44 13.35 -12.66 7.98
N VAL A 45 12.76 -11.57 7.51
CA VAL A 45 12.82 -10.24 8.15
C VAL A 45 11.47 -9.87 8.74
N PHE A 46 10.37 -10.01 8.00
CA PHE A 46 9.04 -9.56 8.47
C PHE A 46 8.47 -10.46 9.58
N THR A 47 8.85 -11.73 9.64
CA THR A 47 8.44 -12.67 10.70
C THR A 47 9.20 -12.50 12.02
N ARG A 48 10.20 -11.61 12.07
CA ARG A 48 11.02 -11.39 13.27
C ARG A 48 10.20 -10.75 14.40
N SER A 49 10.69 -10.91 15.63
CA SER A 49 10.11 -10.22 16.78
C SER A 49 10.20 -8.70 16.58
N LYS A 50 9.22 -7.96 17.13
CA LYS A 50 9.10 -6.50 16.95
C LYS A 50 10.41 -5.73 17.16
N TYR A 51 11.16 -6.07 18.20
CA TYR A 51 12.42 -5.39 18.52
C TYR A 51 13.52 -5.67 17.50
N ALA A 52 13.65 -6.94 17.06
CA ALA A 52 14.61 -7.33 16.04
C ALA A 52 14.22 -6.80 14.65
N TYR A 53 12.93 -6.72 14.34
CA TYR A 53 12.45 -6.10 13.11
C TYR A 53 12.76 -4.59 13.09
N ASN A 54 12.49 -3.89 14.17
CA ASN A 54 12.68 -2.44 14.24
C ASN A 54 14.14 -1.99 14.04
N SER A 55 15.13 -2.83 14.38
CA SER A 55 16.54 -2.49 14.15
C SER A 55 16.96 -2.62 12.69
N VAL A 56 16.36 -3.56 11.94
CA VAL A 56 16.74 -3.86 10.54
C VAL A 56 15.79 -3.24 9.51
N HIS A 57 14.56 -2.94 9.90
CA HIS A 57 13.53 -2.39 9.02
C HIS A 57 13.96 -1.11 8.29
N PRO A 58 14.60 -0.11 8.94
CA PRO A 58 15.02 1.11 8.24
C PRO A 58 15.92 0.86 7.03
N PHE A 59 16.74 -0.20 7.08
CA PHE A 59 17.70 -0.53 6.03
C PHE A 59 17.12 -1.44 4.95
N THR A 60 16.02 -2.12 5.23
CA THR A 60 15.49 -3.17 4.35
C THR A 60 14.07 -2.90 3.83
N SER A 61 13.40 -1.88 4.35
CA SER A 61 12.04 -1.48 3.99
C SER A 61 11.86 -1.03 2.54
N TRP A 62 12.92 -0.59 1.87
CA TRP A 62 12.88 -0.19 0.47
C TRP A 62 12.68 -1.39 -0.47
N MET A 63 13.04 -2.61 -0.05
CA MET A 63 12.98 -3.79 -0.92
C MET A 63 11.53 -4.10 -1.36
N PRO A 64 10.53 -4.26 -0.47
CA PRO A 64 9.14 -4.48 -0.89
C PRO A 64 8.59 -3.37 -1.79
N VAL A 65 9.00 -2.12 -1.54
CA VAL A 65 8.54 -0.96 -2.32
C VAL A 65 9.06 -1.05 -3.75
N LEU A 66 10.35 -1.36 -3.95
CA LEU A 66 10.93 -1.53 -5.27
C LEU A 66 10.37 -2.76 -5.99
N THR A 67 10.20 -3.87 -5.28
CA THR A 67 9.56 -5.08 -5.84
C THR A 67 8.17 -4.74 -6.36
N PHE A 68 7.34 -4.07 -5.55
CA PHE A 68 6.00 -3.65 -5.97
C PHE A 68 6.05 -2.71 -7.19
N LEU A 69 6.94 -1.71 -7.18
CA LEU A 69 7.05 -0.76 -8.30
C LEU A 69 7.49 -1.45 -9.59
N TYR A 70 8.44 -2.39 -9.49
CA TYR A 70 8.91 -3.19 -10.62
C TYR A 70 7.77 -4.06 -11.18
N TRP A 71 7.11 -4.86 -10.34
CA TRP A 71 6.00 -5.71 -10.75
C TRP A 71 4.84 -4.93 -11.36
N ARG A 72 4.51 -3.77 -10.77
CA ARG A 72 3.47 -2.86 -11.27
C ARG A 72 3.73 -2.41 -12.71
N ASN A 73 5.00 -2.28 -13.10
CA ASN A 73 5.43 -1.82 -14.41
C ASN A 73 5.91 -2.95 -15.34
N ALA A 74 6.00 -4.19 -14.86
CA ALA A 74 6.54 -5.32 -15.61
C ALA A 74 5.70 -5.67 -16.86
N THR A 75 4.38 -5.49 -16.80
CA THR A 75 3.50 -5.71 -17.95
C THR A 75 2.54 -4.55 -18.17
N VAL A 76 2.13 -4.35 -19.43
CA VAL A 76 1.13 -3.33 -19.79
C VAL A 76 -0.21 -3.61 -19.10
N TRP A 77 -0.53 -4.88 -18.91
CA TRP A 77 -1.75 -5.32 -18.24
C TRP A 77 -1.79 -4.90 -16.77
N LEU A 78 -0.72 -5.17 -16.01
CA LEU A 78 -0.66 -4.78 -14.59
C LEU A 78 -0.77 -3.26 -14.49
N ARG A 79 0.05 -2.53 -15.22
CA ARG A 79 0.07 -1.05 -15.19
C ARG A 79 -1.28 -0.38 -15.45
N ARG A 80 -2.16 -0.99 -16.25
CA ARG A 80 -3.49 -0.44 -16.59
C ARG A 80 -4.57 -0.71 -15.55
N ARG A 81 -4.47 -1.82 -14.81
CA ARG A 81 -5.51 -2.22 -13.84
C ARG A 81 -5.19 -1.67 -12.47
N TYR A 82 -6.09 -0.94 -11.83
CA TYR A 82 -5.94 -0.54 -10.44
C TYR A 82 -7.29 -0.66 -9.74
N LEU A 83 -7.25 -0.82 -8.43
CA LEU A 83 -8.48 -0.84 -7.63
C LEU A 83 -8.86 0.61 -7.33
N TRP A 84 -10.05 1.01 -7.79
CA TRP A 84 -10.58 2.35 -7.56
C TRP A 84 -10.67 2.66 -6.06
N LEU A 85 -11.01 1.66 -5.24
CA LEU A 85 -11.07 1.80 -3.78
C LEU A 85 -9.74 2.29 -3.19
N PHE A 86 -8.61 1.68 -3.54
CA PHE A 86 -7.30 2.11 -3.04
C PHE A 86 -6.90 3.48 -3.57
N ALA A 87 -7.30 3.82 -4.80
CA ALA A 87 -7.08 5.16 -5.34
C ALA A 87 -7.92 6.22 -4.59
N TYR A 88 -9.14 5.88 -4.19
CA TYR A 88 -10.00 6.75 -3.38
C TYR A 88 -9.49 6.89 -1.96
N LEU A 89 -9.17 5.78 -1.28
CA LEU A 89 -8.56 5.80 0.06
C LEU A 89 -7.27 6.61 0.07
N GLY A 90 -6.44 6.47 -0.98
CA GLY A 90 -5.25 7.26 -1.25
C GLY A 90 -5.46 8.78 -1.09
N ARG A 91 -6.61 9.29 -1.52
CA ARG A 91 -6.95 10.73 -1.50
C ARG A 91 -7.31 11.25 -0.10
N VAL A 92 -7.79 10.38 0.78
CA VAL A 92 -8.22 10.72 2.14
C VAL A 92 -7.21 10.24 3.20
N THR A 93 -6.04 9.75 2.78
CA THR A 93 -5.06 9.10 3.67
C THR A 93 -4.51 10.03 4.74
N LEU A 94 -4.32 11.32 4.42
CA LEU A 94 -3.74 12.28 5.35
C LEU A 94 -4.72 12.57 6.50
N GLU A 95 -5.99 12.82 6.16
CA GLU A 95 -7.04 13.13 7.13
C GLU A 95 -7.35 11.90 7.98
N THR A 96 -7.47 10.72 7.36
CA THR A 96 -7.65 9.46 8.07
C THR A 96 -6.49 9.18 9.04
N TYR A 97 -5.23 9.39 8.62
CA TYR A 97 -4.06 9.19 9.49
C TYR A 97 -4.11 10.04 10.76
N ILE A 98 -4.43 11.34 10.64
CA ILE A 98 -4.52 12.24 11.79
C ILE A 98 -5.71 11.86 12.68
N LEU A 99 -6.88 11.61 12.09
CA LEU A 99 -8.11 11.29 12.81
C LEU A 99 -8.05 9.93 13.51
N GLN A 100 -7.20 9.01 13.07
CA GLN A 100 -6.97 7.74 13.74
C GLN A 100 -6.60 7.96 15.22
N PHE A 101 -5.76 8.96 15.51
CA PHE A 101 -5.30 9.26 16.86
C PHE A 101 -6.31 10.04 17.70
N HIS A 102 -7.18 10.82 17.07
CA HIS A 102 -8.12 11.71 17.75
C HIS A 102 -9.52 11.12 17.95
N VAL A 103 -9.98 10.26 17.03
CA VAL A 103 -11.36 9.75 17.00
C VAL A 103 -11.43 8.25 17.21
N TRP A 104 -10.49 7.49 16.64
CA TRP A 104 -10.59 6.02 16.64
C TRP A 104 -9.93 5.37 17.86
N MET A 105 -8.84 5.95 18.36
CA MET A 105 -8.05 5.38 19.46
C MET A 105 -8.21 6.16 20.76
N LYS A 106 -8.21 5.42 21.87
CA LYS A 106 -8.20 5.90 23.26
C LYS A 106 -6.76 6.07 23.74
N THR A 107 -6.49 7.20 24.41
CA THR A 107 -5.23 7.43 25.13
C THR A 107 -5.13 6.60 26.41
N THR A 108 -3.96 6.02 26.65
CA THR A 108 -3.68 5.22 27.86
C THR A 108 -3.03 6.11 28.94
N GLY A 109 -3.77 7.12 29.43
CA GLY A 109 -3.36 8.01 30.52
C GLY A 109 -2.90 9.41 30.09
N VAL A 110 -2.51 10.24 31.06
CA VAL A 110 -1.93 11.57 30.82
C VAL A 110 -0.56 11.36 30.14
N ASN A 111 -0.42 11.80 28.89
CA ASN A 111 0.74 11.55 27.99
C ASN A 111 0.93 10.10 27.50
N GLY A 112 -0.08 9.23 27.64
CA GLY A 112 -0.03 7.88 27.09
C GLY A 112 -0.11 7.88 25.56
N SER A 113 0.60 6.96 24.90
CA SER A 113 0.36 6.73 23.47
C SER A 113 -1.03 6.10 23.29
N PRO A 114 -1.82 6.55 22.29
CA PRO A 114 -3.09 5.92 21.96
C PRO A 114 -2.85 4.50 21.46
N LYS A 115 -3.34 3.52 22.22
CA LYS A 115 -3.10 2.08 21.97
C LYS A 115 -4.36 1.23 21.93
N HIS A 116 -5.47 1.74 22.47
CA HIS A 116 -6.71 0.97 22.59
C HIS A 116 -7.81 1.57 21.73
N LEU A 117 -8.77 0.73 21.33
CA LEU A 117 -9.97 1.18 20.64
C LEU A 117 -10.83 2.04 21.57
N LEU A 118 -11.49 3.07 21.02
CA LEU A 118 -12.47 3.86 21.76
C LEU A 118 -13.69 3.01 22.16
N VAL A 119 -14.06 3.02 23.44
CA VAL A 119 -15.19 2.25 23.99
C VAL A 119 -16.36 3.20 24.24
N TRP A 120 -17.45 2.97 23.53
CA TRP A 120 -18.71 3.71 23.63
C TRP A 120 -19.73 2.94 24.46
N ILE A 121 -19.83 1.62 24.23
CA ILE A 121 -20.76 0.72 24.92
C ILE A 121 -19.98 -0.32 25.72
N PRO A 122 -20.23 -0.50 27.02
CA PRO A 122 -19.56 -1.54 27.80
C PRO A 122 -19.95 -2.94 27.31
N ASN A 123 -19.07 -3.94 27.49
CA ASN A 123 -19.31 -5.37 27.19
C ASN A 123 -19.40 -5.85 25.73
N SER A 124 -19.08 -5.04 24.70
CA SER A 124 -19.00 -5.57 23.33
C SER A 124 -17.86 -5.00 22.49
N PHE A 125 -16.85 -5.80 22.17
CA PHE A 125 -15.69 -5.35 21.39
C PHE A 125 -16.06 -5.05 19.92
N PHE A 126 -16.72 -5.99 19.23
CA PHE A 126 -17.04 -5.86 17.81
C PHE A 126 -17.97 -4.69 17.49
N LEU A 127 -18.92 -4.41 18.39
CA LEU A 127 -19.85 -3.30 18.22
C LEU A 127 -19.13 -1.96 18.35
N ASN A 128 -18.27 -1.81 19.36
CA ASN A 128 -17.41 -0.64 19.49
C ASN A 128 -16.50 -0.47 18.27
N PHE A 129 -15.94 -1.57 17.75
CA PHE A 129 -15.10 -1.54 16.55
C PHE A 129 -15.89 -1.06 15.32
N ALA A 130 -17.09 -1.59 15.12
CA ALA A 130 -17.96 -1.20 14.01
C ALA A 130 -18.37 0.28 14.11
N ILE A 131 -18.85 0.72 15.28
CA ILE A 131 -19.29 2.11 15.51
C ILE A 131 -18.12 3.08 15.38
N ALA A 132 -17.00 2.82 16.08
CA ALA A 132 -15.83 3.69 16.03
C ALA A 132 -15.28 3.80 14.62
N SER A 133 -15.21 2.69 13.86
CA SER A 133 -14.73 2.70 12.48
C SER A 133 -15.71 3.42 11.53
N MET A 134 -17.02 3.25 11.73
CA MET A 134 -18.05 3.95 10.94
C MET A 134 -17.94 5.46 11.13
N VAL A 135 -17.94 5.94 12.39
CA VAL A 135 -17.80 7.36 12.72
C VAL A 135 -16.49 7.92 12.18
N TYR A 136 -15.39 7.20 12.38
CA TYR A 136 -14.06 7.56 11.90
C TYR A 136 -14.00 7.75 10.38
N VAL A 137 -14.51 6.78 9.59
CA VAL A 137 -14.49 6.86 8.12
C VAL A 137 -15.37 8.00 7.61
N LEU A 138 -16.57 8.17 8.19
CA LEU A 138 -17.48 9.25 7.80
C LEU A 138 -16.86 10.63 8.07
N LEU A 139 -16.31 10.84 9.26
CA LEU A 139 -15.64 12.09 9.61
C LEU A 139 -14.44 12.36 8.70
N SER A 140 -13.65 11.34 8.40
CA SER A 140 -12.47 11.48 7.53
C SER A 140 -12.85 11.92 6.12
N VAL A 141 -13.91 11.33 5.54
CA VAL A 141 -14.39 11.74 4.21
C VAL A 141 -14.94 13.17 4.23
N ARG A 142 -15.71 13.54 5.26
CA ARG A 142 -16.27 14.90 5.40
C ARG A 142 -15.18 15.96 5.56
N ILE A 143 -14.19 15.68 6.40
CA ILE A 143 -13.06 16.60 6.63
C ILE A 143 -12.23 16.73 5.36
N SER A 144 -11.95 15.63 4.65
CA SER A 144 -11.22 15.69 3.37
C SER A 144 -11.96 16.52 2.31
N GLN A 145 -13.30 16.44 2.25
CA GLN A 145 -14.12 17.31 1.39
C GLN A 145 -14.02 18.79 1.80
N ALA A 146 -14.11 19.08 3.10
CA ALA A 146 -14.00 20.44 3.60
C ALA A 146 -12.61 21.05 3.35
N THR A 147 -11.54 20.29 3.62
CA THR A 147 -10.16 20.71 3.33
C THR A 147 -9.93 20.87 1.84
N GLY A 148 -10.50 20.00 1.00
CA GLY A 148 -10.44 20.11 -0.45
C GLY A 148 -11.16 21.34 -1.01
N ALA A 149 -12.14 21.91 -0.31
CA ALA A 149 -12.81 23.15 -0.72
C ALA A 149 -12.02 24.42 -0.39
N ILE A 150 -11.06 24.34 0.54
CA ILE A 150 -10.21 25.47 0.98
C ILE A 150 -8.92 25.53 0.14
N ARG A 151 -8.56 24.46 -0.56
CA ARG A 151 -7.34 24.31 -1.36
C ARG A 151 -7.56 24.69 -2.81
#